data_AF-A0A2D5PBJ1-F1
#
_entry.id   AF-A0A2D5PBJ1-F1
#
_cell.length_a   1.000
_cell.length_b   1.000
_cell.length_c   1.000
_cell.angle_alpha   90.00
_cell.angle_beta   90.00
_cell.angle_gamma   90.00
#
_symmetry.space_group_name_H-M   'P 1'
#
loop_
_entity.id
_entity.type
_entity.pdbx_description
1 polymer ?
#
loop_
_entity_poly.entity_id
_entity_poly.type
_entity_poly.pdbx_seq_one_letter_code
_entity_poly.pdbx_strand_id
1 'polypeptide(L)'
;MAKAFLTDILPFNQQACSSPKALFWLDTSICYQQKFWNAVSAEIGAIKHELDSSSKVEQQILLQQMLADNALNVIESEVGQQNGFARVNGNIALGRCKLNRITPKILKLHTGNGLILECDICGVNELPFDAALQTISIGGAIDVDALANKEFKRHVKLGMALEFNTQWDGIDLLHVFSQ
;
A
#
# COMPACT_ATOMS: atom_id res chain seq x y z
N MET A 1 -8.87 8.46 8.39
CA MET A 1 -7.97 7.37 7.94
C MET A 1 -8.05 7.17 6.43
N ALA A 2 -9.24 6.96 5.85
CA ALA A 2 -9.43 6.81 4.39
C ALA A 2 -8.84 7.96 3.56
N LYS A 3 -9.15 9.22 3.89
CA LYS A 3 -8.55 10.39 3.21
C LYS A 3 -7.01 10.39 3.28
N ALA A 4 -6.45 10.12 4.45
CA ALA A 4 -4.98 10.07 4.64
C ALA A 4 -4.34 8.92 3.84
N PHE A 5 -4.99 7.76 3.78
CA PHE A 5 -4.56 6.66 2.92
C PHE A 5 -4.52 7.08 1.44
N LEU A 6 -5.56 7.77 0.96
CA LEU A 6 -5.62 8.26 -0.41
C LEU A 6 -4.57 9.34 -0.70
N THR A 7 -4.22 10.16 0.29
CA THR A 7 -3.11 11.14 0.19
C THR A 7 -1.76 10.46 -0.09
N ASP A 8 -1.52 9.27 0.46
CA ASP A 8 -0.27 8.54 0.23
C ASP A 8 -0.24 7.76 -1.10
N ILE A 9 -1.41 7.41 -1.64
CA ILE A 9 -1.55 6.47 -2.77
C ILE A 9 -1.80 7.17 -4.10
N LEU A 10 -2.70 8.15 -4.15
CA LEU A 10 -3.14 8.75 -5.40
C LEU A 10 -2.04 9.56 -6.11
N PRO A 11 -1.19 10.34 -5.42
CA PRO A 11 -0.17 11.13 -6.11
C PRO A 11 0.78 10.25 -6.93
N PHE A 12 1.22 10.79 -8.07
CA PHE A 12 2.18 10.15 -8.99
C PHE A 12 1.73 8.75 -9.47
N ASN A 13 0.43 8.51 -9.54
CA ASN A 13 -0.13 7.19 -9.87
C ASN A 13 0.44 6.06 -8.98
N GLN A 14 0.68 6.37 -7.70
CA GLN A 14 1.31 5.47 -6.74
C GLN A 14 2.74 5.05 -7.11
N GLN A 15 3.44 5.71 -8.04
CA GLN A 15 4.77 5.27 -8.52
C GLN A 15 5.93 5.86 -7.70
N ALA A 16 5.68 6.77 -6.76
CA ALA A 16 6.73 7.24 -5.86
C ALA A 16 7.25 6.10 -4.98
N CYS A 17 8.56 6.12 -4.66
CA CYS A 17 9.20 5.06 -3.88
C CYS A 17 8.63 4.95 -2.45
N SER A 18 8.11 6.06 -1.90
CA SER A 18 7.42 6.07 -0.61
C SER A 18 5.91 5.83 -0.70
N SER A 19 5.30 5.78 -1.90
CA SER A 19 3.87 5.48 -2.01
C SER A 19 3.59 4.04 -1.57
N PRO A 20 2.67 3.82 -0.60
CA PRO A 20 2.31 2.49 -0.13
C PRO A 20 1.83 1.60 -1.27
N LYS A 21 2.37 0.39 -1.34
CA LYS A 21 1.97 -0.66 -2.31
C LYS A 21 1.15 -1.77 -1.66
N ALA A 22 1.27 -1.90 -0.33
CA ALA A 22 0.59 -2.90 0.45
C ALA A 22 -0.06 -2.30 1.70
N LEU A 23 -1.16 -2.91 2.13
CA LEU A 23 -1.90 -2.62 3.34
C LEU A 23 -1.90 -3.86 4.24
N PHE A 24 -1.36 -3.73 5.44
CA PHE A 24 -1.32 -4.81 6.41
C PHE A 24 -2.35 -4.57 7.51
N TRP A 25 -3.23 -5.55 7.71
CA TRP A 25 -4.27 -5.56 8.74
C TRP A 25 -3.74 -6.23 10.00
N LEU A 26 -3.13 -5.45 10.89
CA LEU A 26 -2.63 -5.96 12.17
C LEU A 26 -3.79 -6.21 13.14
N ASP A 27 -4.05 -7.49 13.45
CA ASP A 27 -5.12 -7.95 14.35
C ASP A 27 -6.47 -7.27 14.12
N THR A 28 -6.77 -6.94 12.86
CA THR A 28 -7.95 -6.14 12.52
C THR A 28 -9.07 -7.03 12.03
N SER A 29 -10.21 -7.03 12.73
CA SER A 29 -11.38 -7.83 12.33
C SER A 29 -11.93 -7.39 10.97
N ILE A 30 -12.50 -8.34 10.23
CA ILE A 30 -13.05 -8.11 8.88
C ILE A 30 -14.08 -6.98 8.85
N CYS A 31 -14.85 -6.77 9.92
CA CYS A 31 -15.82 -5.69 10.03
C CYS A 31 -15.14 -4.30 9.95
N TYR A 32 -14.00 -4.12 10.61
CA TYR A 32 -13.27 -2.85 10.56
C TYR A 32 -12.56 -2.65 9.22
N GLN A 33 -12.04 -3.72 8.61
CA GLN A 33 -11.47 -3.67 7.25
C GLN A 33 -12.53 -3.20 6.24
N GLN A 34 -13.74 -3.77 6.31
CA GLN A 34 -14.87 -3.35 5.47
C GLN A 34 -15.28 -1.90 5.71
N LYS A 35 -15.35 -1.44 6.98
CA LYS A 35 -15.64 -0.04 7.30
C LYS A 35 -14.59 0.91 6.71
N PHE A 36 -13.31 0.55 6.79
CA PHE A 36 -12.24 1.33 6.16
C PHE A 36 -12.43 1.42 4.65
N TRP A 37 -12.66 0.30 3.97
CA TRP A 37 -12.82 0.30 2.52
C TRP A 37 -14.08 1.02 2.05
N ASN A 38 -15.18 0.91 2.79
CA ASN A 38 -16.38 1.71 2.52
C ASN A 38 -16.10 3.22 2.64
N ALA A 39 -15.32 3.63 3.64
CA ALA A 39 -14.90 5.02 3.78
C ALA A 39 -13.96 5.44 2.63
N VAL A 40 -13.04 4.58 2.19
CA VAL A 40 -12.18 4.85 1.02
C VAL A 40 -13.01 5.02 -0.25
N SER A 41 -13.99 4.13 -0.50
CA SER A 41 -14.88 4.24 -1.66
C SER A 41 -15.70 5.54 -1.64
N ALA A 42 -16.18 5.96 -0.47
CA ALA A 42 -16.91 7.21 -0.32
C ALA A 42 -16.01 8.44 -0.60
N GLU A 43 -14.78 8.46 -0.08
CA GLU A 43 -13.82 9.54 -0.33
C GLU A 43 -13.43 9.62 -1.81
N ILE A 44 -13.16 8.48 -2.46
CA ILE A 44 -12.82 8.43 -3.89
C ILE A 44 -13.94 9.03 -4.74
N GLY A 45 -15.20 8.73 -4.44
CA GLY A 45 -16.35 9.29 -5.17
C GLY A 45 -16.42 10.81 -5.12
N ALA A 46 -15.79 11.45 -4.13
CA ALA A 46 -15.72 12.90 -3.99
C ALA A 46 -14.50 13.54 -4.67
N ILE A 47 -13.50 12.74 -5.07
CA ILE A 47 -12.24 13.23 -5.64
C ILE A 47 -12.37 13.36 -7.17
N LYS A 48 -12.11 14.56 -7.70
CA LYS A 48 -11.93 14.81 -9.15
C LYS A 48 -10.50 14.49 -9.57
N HIS A 49 -10.08 13.24 -9.45
CA HIS A 49 -8.79 12.77 -9.95
C HIS A 49 -9.05 11.67 -10.95
N GLU A 50 -8.24 11.57 -11.99
CA GLU A 50 -8.42 10.58 -13.06
C GLU A 50 -7.24 9.62 -13.00
N LEU A 51 -7.53 8.34 -12.72
CA LEU A 51 -6.64 7.25 -13.11
C LEU A 51 -7.03 6.90 -14.55
N ASP A 52 -6.09 7.04 -15.48
CA ASP A 52 -6.39 6.83 -16.88
C ASP A 52 -6.68 5.34 -17.18
N SER A 53 -7.36 5.03 -18.28
CA SER A 53 -7.74 3.67 -18.66
C SER A 53 -6.54 2.70 -18.78
N SER A 54 -5.37 3.19 -19.14
CA SER A 54 -4.09 2.47 -19.13
C SER A 54 -3.73 1.94 -17.74
N SER A 55 -4.08 2.66 -16.67
CA SER A 55 -3.80 2.21 -15.31
C SER A 55 -4.53 0.91 -14.97
N LYS A 56 -5.74 0.69 -15.51
CA LYS A 56 -6.46 -0.59 -15.32
C LYS A 56 -5.78 -1.75 -16.05
N VAL A 57 -5.24 -1.48 -17.24
CA VAL A 57 -4.48 -2.48 -18.01
C VAL A 57 -3.19 -2.82 -17.25
N GLU A 58 -2.48 -1.81 -16.76
CA GLU A 58 -1.27 -2.00 -15.95
C GLU A 58 -1.54 -2.77 -14.66
N GLN A 59 -2.63 -2.48 -13.95
CA GLN A 59 -3.04 -3.27 -12.77
C GLN A 59 -3.22 -4.75 -13.14
N GLN A 60 -3.86 -5.04 -14.28
CA GLN A 60 -4.12 -6.40 -14.71
C GLN A 60 -2.82 -7.12 -15.16
N ILE A 61 -1.94 -6.44 -15.89
CA ILE A 61 -0.63 -6.96 -16.27
C ILE A 61 0.18 -7.28 -15.01
N LEU A 62 0.20 -6.36 -14.04
CA LEU A 62 0.92 -6.53 -12.78
C LEU A 62 0.43 -7.76 -12.00
N LEU A 63 -0.90 -7.93 -11.89
CA LEU A 63 -1.49 -9.12 -11.26
C LEU A 63 -1.10 -10.41 -11.99
N GLN A 64 -1.16 -10.42 -13.33
CA GLN A 64 -0.77 -11.58 -14.13
C GLN A 64 0.71 -11.93 -13.97
N GLN A 65 1.59 -10.93 -13.95
CA GLN A 65 3.02 -11.13 -13.69
C GLN A 65 3.25 -11.72 -12.30
N MET A 66 2.61 -11.18 -11.26
CA MET A 66 2.72 -11.71 -9.90
C MET A 66 2.21 -13.16 -9.77
N LEU A 67 1.14 -13.52 -10.49
CA LEU A 67 0.63 -14.89 -10.57
C LEU A 67 1.62 -15.83 -11.29
N ALA A 68 2.14 -15.41 -12.45
CA ALA A 68 3.08 -16.22 -13.25
C ALA A 68 4.39 -16.50 -12.51
N ASP A 69 4.83 -15.56 -11.68
CA ASP A 69 6.05 -15.68 -10.87
C ASP A 69 5.92 -16.59 -9.64
N ASN A 70 4.77 -17.29 -9.50
CA ASN A 70 4.33 -18.02 -8.30
C ASN A 70 4.46 -17.16 -7.02
N ALA A 71 4.39 -15.83 -7.18
CA ALA A 71 4.58 -14.92 -6.08
C ALA A 71 3.34 -14.90 -5.18
N LEU A 72 2.17 -15.32 -5.69
CA LEU A 72 0.89 -15.28 -5.00
C LEU A 72 0.36 -16.68 -4.69
N ASN A 73 0.23 -17.00 -3.41
CA ASN A 73 -0.72 -18.01 -2.94
C ASN A 73 -2.06 -17.30 -2.67
N VAL A 74 -2.82 -17.05 -3.73
CA VAL A 74 -4.12 -16.36 -3.66
C VAL A 74 -5.10 -17.23 -2.86
N ILE A 75 -5.85 -16.61 -1.95
CA ILE A 75 -6.95 -17.28 -1.26
C ILE A 75 -8.09 -17.45 -2.27
N GLU A 76 -8.53 -18.68 -2.54
CA GLU A 76 -9.89 -18.90 -3.00
C GLU A 76 -10.80 -18.61 -1.81
N SER A 77 -11.46 -17.44 -1.79
CA SER A 77 -12.38 -17.14 -0.70
C SER A 77 -13.61 -18.04 -0.82
N GLU A 78 -13.72 -19.05 0.03
CA GLU A 78 -15.02 -19.59 0.41
C GLU A 78 -15.84 -18.41 0.96
N VAL A 79 -17.03 -18.20 0.41
CA VAL A 79 -17.81 -16.93 0.46
C VAL A 79 -17.33 -15.92 -0.59
N GLY A 80 -18.02 -15.93 -1.74
CA GLY A 80 -17.72 -15.08 -2.89
C GLY A 80 -17.56 -13.59 -2.57
N GLN A 81 -16.71 -12.93 -3.36
CA GLN A 81 -16.40 -11.49 -3.42
C GLN A 81 -15.17 -10.97 -2.66
N GLN A 82 -14.07 -11.72 -2.50
CA GLN A 82 -12.83 -11.14 -1.92
C GLN A 82 -11.61 -11.08 -2.84
N ASN A 83 -11.65 -11.66 -4.06
CA ASN A 83 -10.71 -11.35 -5.15
C ASN A 83 -11.28 -10.29 -6.11
N GLY A 84 -11.96 -9.28 -5.54
CA GLY A 84 -12.65 -8.26 -6.30
C GLY A 84 -11.76 -7.04 -6.55
N PHE A 85 -11.65 -6.62 -7.81
CA PHE A 85 -11.41 -5.21 -8.09
C PHE A 85 -12.49 -4.42 -7.35
N ALA A 86 -12.13 -3.41 -6.55
CA ALA A 86 -13.12 -2.48 -6.08
C ALA A 86 -13.72 -1.80 -7.32
N ARG A 87 -14.90 -2.25 -7.74
CA ARG A 87 -15.69 -1.55 -8.75
C ARG A 87 -16.24 -0.31 -8.06
N VAL A 88 -15.47 0.76 -8.14
CA VAL A 88 -15.91 2.08 -7.71
C VAL A 88 -16.82 2.64 -8.80
N ASN A 89 -18.01 3.12 -8.40
CA ASN A 89 -18.81 4.04 -9.21
C ASN A 89 -18.08 5.40 -9.25
N GLY A 90 -17.08 5.51 -10.13
CA GLY A 90 -16.21 6.67 -10.29
C GLY A 90 -14.98 6.36 -11.15
N ASN A 91 -14.33 7.39 -11.70
CA ASN A 91 -13.21 7.24 -12.65
C ASN A 91 -11.88 6.78 -12.02
N ILE A 92 -11.81 6.64 -10.69
CA ILE A 92 -10.62 6.14 -9.97
C ILE A 92 -10.92 4.71 -9.51
N ALA A 93 -10.46 3.72 -10.28
CA ALA A 93 -10.55 2.32 -9.87
C ALA A 93 -9.26 1.94 -9.12
N LEU A 94 -9.29 1.97 -7.79
CA LEU A 94 -8.25 1.30 -7.01
C LEU A 94 -8.49 -0.22 -7.08
N GLY A 95 -7.52 -0.93 -7.66
CA GLY A 95 -7.47 -2.38 -7.61
C GLY A 95 -7.11 -2.86 -6.20
N ARG A 96 -7.70 -3.98 -5.77
CA ARG A 96 -7.39 -4.59 -4.48
C ARG A 96 -7.17 -6.09 -4.67
N CYS A 97 -6.15 -6.62 -4.02
CA CYS A 97 -5.86 -8.05 -4.04
C CYS A 97 -5.46 -8.52 -2.64
N LYS A 98 -6.32 -9.33 -2.01
CA LYS A 98 -6.05 -9.91 -0.69
C LYS A 98 -5.24 -11.19 -0.82
N LEU A 99 -4.16 -11.27 -0.05
CA LEU A 99 -3.18 -12.34 -0.10
C LEU A 99 -2.97 -12.95 1.28
N ASN A 100 -2.65 -14.24 1.33
CA ASN A 100 -2.22 -14.90 2.56
C ASN A 100 -0.91 -14.35 3.11
N ARG A 101 -0.03 -13.90 2.21
CA ARG A 101 1.28 -13.38 2.53
C ARG A 101 1.77 -12.47 1.43
N ILE A 102 2.37 -11.35 1.83
CA ILE A 102 3.10 -10.46 0.93
C ILE A 102 4.59 -10.66 1.20
N THR A 103 5.38 -10.88 0.15
CA THR A 103 6.83 -11.10 0.25
C THR A 103 7.59 -9.88 -0.28
N PRO A 104 8.87 -9.69 0.09
CA PRO A 104 9.70 -8.64 -0.50
C PRO A 104 9.76 -8.70 -2.02
N LYS A 105 9.76 -9.91 -2.61
CA LYS A 105 9.74 -10.12 -4.06
C LYS A 105 8.52 -9.47 -4.71
N ILE A 106 7.33 -9.70 -4.15
CA ILE A 106 6.07 -9.13 -4.67
C ILE A 106 6.08 -7.61 -4.54
N LEU A 107 6.55 -7.06 -3.41
CA LEU A 107 6.65 -5.62 -3.24
C LEU A 107 7.58 -4.97 -4.26
N LYS A 108 8.72 -5.62 -4.57
CA LYS A 108 9.66 -5.16 -5.60
C LYS A 108 9.06 -5.21 -7.01
N LEU A 109 8.21 -6.20 -7.30
CA LEU A 109 7.49 -6.29 -8.57
C LEU A 109 6.41 -5.21 -8.70
N HIS A 110 5.90 -4.67 -7.58
CA HIS A 110 4.76 -3.77 -7.58
C HIS A 110 5.10 -2.38 -8.15
N THR A 111 4.68 -2.12 -9.38
CA THR A 111 4.97 -0.87 -10.10
C THR A 111 4.04 0.30 -9.75
N GLY A 112 2.89 0.05 -9.09
CA GLY A 112 1.95 1.10 -8.66
C GLY A 112 0.64 1.01 -9.43
N ASN A 113 0.19 2.14 -10.00
CA ASN A 113 -0.98 2.26 -10.85
C ASN A 113 -2.32 2.01 -10.14
N GLY A 114 -2.37 2.25 -8.83
CA GLY A 114 -3.59 2.14 -8.04
C GLY A 114 -3.98 0.71 -7.67
N LEU A 115 -3.05 -0.26 -7.76
CA LEU A 115 -3.23 -1.58 -7.15
C LEU A 115 -2.79 -1.54 -5.69
N ILE A 116 -3.58 -2.12 -4.80
CA ILE A 116 -3.23 -2.33 -3.40
C ILE A 116 -3.26 -3.82 -3.10
N LEU A 117 -2.14 -4.33 -2.61
CA LEU A 117 -2.07 -5.66 -2.01
C LEU A 117 -2.48 -5.56 -0.55
N GLU A 118 -3.30 -6.47 -0.06
CA GLU A 118 -3.70 -6.49 1.35
C GLU A 118 -3.43 -7.85 1.99
N CYS A 119 -3.02 -7.84 3.26
CA CYS A 119 -2.66 -9.04 4.01
C CYS A 119 -3.09 -8.89 5.47
N ASP A 120 -3.68 -9.93 6.05
CA ASP A 120 -3.90 -10.01 7.49
C ASP A 120 -2.60 -10.46 8.16
N ILE A 121 -2.25 -9.84 9.30
CA ILE A 121 -1.09 -10.21 10.12
C ILE A 121 -1.47 -10.17 11.60
N CYS A 122 -0.84 -11.02 12.40
CA CYS A 122 -0.99 -11.07 13.86
C CYS A 122 0.16 -10.34 14.58
N GLY A 123 1.19 -9.92 13.84
CA GLY A 123 2.32 -9.19 14.39
C GLY A 123 3.14 -8.48 13.33
N VAL A 124 3.81 -7.39 13.73
CA VAL A 124 4.69 -6.62 12.82
C VAL A 124 5.86 -7.44 12.27
N ASN A 125 6.22 -8.55 12.92
CA ASN A 125 7.24 -9.49 12.45
C ASN A 125 6.89 -10.18 11.13
N GLU A 126 5.62 -10.18 10.74
CA GLU A 126 5.14 -10.76 9.48
C GLU A 126 5.26 -9.80 8.29
N LEU A 127 5.63 -8.54 8.55
CA LEU A 127 5.92 -7.59 7.49
C LEU A 127 7.10 -8.08 6.63
N PRO A 128 7.09 -7.79 5.31
CA PRO A 128 8.15 -8.18 4.38
C PRO A 128 9.37 -7.24 4.50
N PHE A 129 10.05 -7.27 5.65
CA PHE A 129 11.30 -6.54 5.86
C PHE A 129 12.36 -6.98 4.84
N ASP A 130 13.01 -5.99 4.23
CA ASP A 130 14.02 -6.13 3.19
C ASP A 130 14.65 -4.76 2.94
N ALA A 131 15.89 -4.70 2.45
CA ALA A 131 16.59 -3.46 2.11
C ALA A 131 15.78 -2.49 1.21
N ALA A 132 14.89 -3.02 0.37
CA ALA A 132 14.04 -2.23 -0.52
C ALA A 132 12.80 -1.64 0.17
N LEU A 133 12.45 -2.07 1.38
CA LEU A 133 11.32 -1.52 2.12
C LEU A 133 11.67 -0.13 2.66
N GLN A 134 11.19 0.91 1.99
CA GLN A 134 11.56 2.28 2.35
C GLN A 134 10.72 2.85 3.49
N THR A 135 9.41 2.81 3.35
CA THR A 135 8.50 3.57 4.22
C THR A 135 7.38 2.67 4.74
N ILE A 136 7.16 2.68 6.05
CA ILE A 136 5.98 2.08 6.71
C ILE A 136 5.05 3.21 7.16
N SER A 137 3.86 3.32 6.55
CA SER A 137 2.82 4.24 6.97
C SER A 137 1.93 3.61 8.04
N ILE A 138 1.81 4.26 9.20
CA ILE A 138 1.08 3.75 10.36
C ILE A 138 -0.27 4.47 10.50
N GLY A 139 -1.36 3.72 10.34
CA GLY A 139 -2.73 4.24 10.43
C GLY A 139 -3.39 4.13 11.82
N GLY A 140 -2.83 3.37 12.74
CA GLY A 140 -3.42 3.09 14.06
C GLY A 140 -2.36 2.99 15.15
N ALA A 141 -2.75 2.50 16.33
CA ALA A 141 -1.80 2.22 17.39
C ALA A 141 -1.04 0.93 17.05
N ILE A 142 0.29 1.03 16.98
CA ILE A 142 1.19 -0.13 16.94
C ILE A 142 2.30 0.10 17.95
N ASP A 143 2.90 -0.99 18.42
CA ASP A 143 4.17 -0.94 19.13
C ASP A 143 5.30 -0.66 18.12
N VAL A 144 5.77 0.59 18.06
CA VAL A 144 6.85 0.99 17.15
C VAL A 144 8.20 0.43 17.58
N ASP A 145 8.38 0.11 18.86
CA ASP A 145 9.62 -0.50 19.36
C ASP A 145 9.76 -1.93 18.82
N ALA A 146 8.65 -2.60 18.50
CA ALA A 146 8.65 -3.90 17.81
C ALA A 146 9.20 -3.82 16.37
N LEU A 147 9.31 -2.62 15.79
CA LEU A 147 10.00 -2.40 14.52
C LEU A 147 11.51 -2.18 14.70
N ALA A 148 12.01 -2.03 15.93
CA ALA A 148 13.43 -1.81 16.16
C ALA A 148 14.29 -2.94 15.57
N ASN A 149 15.43 -2.57 14.98
CA ASN A 149 16.38 -3.48 14.33
C ASN A 149 15.82 -4.28 13.13
N LYS A 150 14.66 -3.89 12.59
CA LYS A 150 14.14 -4.46 11.35
C LYS A 150 14.65 -3.69 10.14
N GLU A 151 14.69 -4.35 8.99
CA GLU A 151 15.20 -3.76 7.76
C GLU A 151 14.11 -2.95 7.04
N PHE A 152 14.16 -1.63 7.24
CA PHE A 152 13.40 -0.61 6.51
C PHE A 152 14.05 0.78 6.73
N LYS A 153 13.72 1.80 5.92
CA LYS A 153 14.36 3.13 6.08
C LYS A 153 13.69 4.04 7.10
N ARG A 154 12.35 4.11 7.10
CA ARG A 154 11.59 4.96 8.04
C ARG A 154 10.15 4.48 8.26
N HIS A 155 9.55 4.93 9.34
CA HIS A 155 8.11 4.86 9.55
C HIS A 155 7.52 6.26 9.70
N VAL A 156 6.28 6.44 9.26
CA VAL A 156 5.57 7.72 9.31
C VAL A 156 4.11 7.49 9.69
N LYS A 157 3.40 8.56 10.07
CA LYS A 157 1.95 8.51 10.20
C LYS A 157 1.32 8.39 8.80
N LEU A 158 0.26 7.61 8.68
CA LEU A 158 -0.53 7.50 7.46
C LEU A 158 -0.96 8.89 6.96
N GLY A 159 -0.76 9.13 5.66
CA GLY A 159 -0.98 10.42 4.99
C GLY A 159 0.27 11.27 4.85
N MET A 160 1.40 10.86 5.44
CA MET A 160 2.66 11.61 5.44
C MET A 160 3.77 10.87 4.68
N ALA A 161 3.46 9.82 3.91
CA ALA A 161 4.47 9.04 3.19
C ALA A 161 5.22 9.87 2.15
N LEU A 162 4.54 10.85 1.57
CA LEU A 162 5.11 11.71 0.53
C LEU A 162 5.61 13.05 1.07
N GLU A 163 5.52 13.28 2.38
CA GLU A 163 6.09 14.48 2.97
C GLU A 163 7.61 14.43 2.90
N PHE A 164 8.16 15.49 2.32
CA PHE A 164 9.58 15.72 2.21
C PHE A 164 10.10 16.36 3.49
N ASN A 165 11.21 15.83 4.00
CA ASN A 165 11.93 16.41 5.13
C ASN A 165 13.36 16.74 4.68
N THR A 166 13.98 17.75 5.30
CA THR A 166 15.37 18.13 5.04
C THR A 166 16.34 17.01 5.35
N GLN A 167 15.97 16.09 6.25
CA GLN A 167 16.61 14.80 6.41
C GLN A 167 15.89 13.73 5.58
N TRP A 168 16.57 13.21 4.56
CA TRP A 168 16.04 12.21 3.64
C TRP A 168 16.97 11.00 3.58
N ASP A 169 16.44 9.80 3.81
CA ASP A 169 17.23 8.56 3.86
C ASP A 169 18.46 8.63 4.80
N GLY A 170 18.37 9.40 5.90
CA GLY A 170 19.47 9.60 6.85
C GLY A 170 20.51 10.65 6.41
N ILE A 171 20.28 11.34 5.31
CA ILE A 171 21.14 12.39 4.77
C ILE A 171 20.49 13.75 4.99
N ASP A 172 21.21 14.69 5.60
CA ASP A 172 20.79 16.09 5.62
C ASP A 172 21.05 16.71 4.24
N LEU A 173 19.96 16.89 3.50
CA LEU A 173 20.01 17.40 2.13
C LEU A 173 20.45 18.86 2.08
N LEU A 174 20.15 19.68 3.10
CA LEU A 174 20.64 21.06 3.14
C LEU A 174 22.16 21.06 3.25
N HIS A 175 22.73 20.18 4.08
CA HIS A 175 24.18 20.05 4.22
C HIS A 175 24.87 19.58 2.94
N VAL A 176 24.27 18.63 2.21
CA VAL A 176 24.83 18.11 0.94
C VAL A 176 24.78 19.15 -0.18
N PHE A 177 23.70 19.93 -0.28
CA PHE A 177 23.52 20.90 -1.36
C PHE A 177 24.02 22.32 -1.03
N SER A 178 24.52 22.56 0.18
CA SER A 178 25.13 23.84 0.58
C SER A 178 26.66 23.88 0.42
N GLN A 179 27.26 22.89 -0.27
CA GLN A 179 28.69 22.82 -0.55
C GLN A 179 29.01 23.19 -2.01
#